data_AF-A0A954KXX0-F1
#
_entry.id   AF-A0A954KXX0-F1
#
_cell.length_a   1.000
_cell.length_b   1.000
_cell.length_c   1.000
_cell.angle_alpha   90.00
_cell.angle_beta   90.00
_cell.angle_gamma   90.00
#
_symmetry.space_group_name_H-M   'P 1'
#
loop_
_entity.id
_entity.type
_entity.pdbx_description
1 polymer ?
#
loop_
_entity_poly.entity_id
_entity_poly.type
_entity_poly.pdbx_seq_one_letter_code
_entity_poly.pdbx_strand_id
1 'polypeptide(L)'
;IRTAGGNRPFNFNGESSQMRAGIRFTAPLDQITERNNYRVALLRYQRQRRAYMQAEDEIKQDVRQAWRQIIVLRKNFETTRRAVRLAALQYDSAVNEANAPAGQGQGGGRGLQGNNLLNALSAILRAQNALIQNWTNYEQNRLNIYRDMGTMKVGPDGLWNDPFYRNQDNASDEPAQIRLQSPSLDRFDAVPGDGGGGHVERVGVAQLIGTGE
;
A
#
# COMPACT_ATOMS: atom_id res chain seq x y z
N ILE A 1 -68.45 -74.63 -15.07
CA ILE A 1 -67.47 -73.97 -14.19
C ILE A 1 -66.17 -73.76 -15.00
N ARG A 2 -65.53 -72.59 -14.81
CA ARG A 2 -64.37 -71.95 -15.50
C ARG A 2 -63.10 -72.85 -15.51
N THR A 3 -62.03 -72.64 -16.29
CA THR A 3 -61.22 -71.44 -16.63
C THR A 3 -60.41 -71.69 -17.92
N ALA A 4 -60.40 -70.83 -18.94
CA ALA A 4 -59.47 -69.70 -19.12
C ALA A 4 -58.02 -70.00 -18.68
N GLY A 5 -57.08 -70.12 -19.62
CA GLY A 5 -55.67 -70.29 -19.22
C GLY A 5 -54.64 -70.64 -20.29
N GLY A 6 -54.87 -70.29 -21.57
CA GLY A 6 -53.82 -70.34 -22.57
C GLY A 6 -52.93 -69.10 -22.55
N ASN A 7 -52.46 -68.66 -21.37
CA ASN A 7 -51.58 -67.51 -21.27
C ASN A 7 -50.18 -67.96 -21.72
N ARG A 8 -49.84 -67.72 -22.99
CA ARG A 8 -48.50 -67.90 -23.55
C ARG A 8 -47.78 -66.55 -23.47
N PRO A 9 -47.05 -66.24 -22.38
CA PRO A 9 -46.41 -64.93 -22.16
C PRO A 9 -45.25 -64.61 -23.11
N PHE A 10 -44.91 -65.54 -24.02
CA PHE A 10 -43.86 -65.39 -25.04
C PHE A 10 -44.39 -65.51 -26.47
N ASN A 11 -45.70 -65.36 -26.69
CA ASN A 11 -46.24 -65.28 -28.05
C ASN A 11 -46.05 -63.86 -28.58
N PHE A 12 -44.89 -63.61 -29.19
CA PHE A 12 -44.62 -62.38 -29.94
C PHE A 12 -45.34 -62.46 -31.29
N ASN A 13 -46.66 -62.23 -31.29
CA ASN A 13 -47.45 -62.15 -32.51
C ASN A 13 -46.99 -60.90 -33.27
N GLY A 14 -46.48 -61.06 -34.49
CA GLY A 14 -46.12 -59.93 -35.35
C GLY A 14 -47.29 -58.96 -35.58
N GLU A 15 -48.54 -59.46 -35.53
CA GLU A 15 -49.77 -58.68 -35.70
C GLU A 15 -50.02 -57.62 -34.62
N SER A 16 -49.38 -57.70 -33.45
CA SER A 16 -49.47 -56.67 -32.39
C SER A 16 -48.18 -55.87 -32.21
N SER A 17 -47.18 -56.02 -33.08
CA SER A 17 -45.90 -55.31 -33.01
C SER A 17 -46.01 -53.93 -33.67
N GLN A 18 -46.17 -52.88 -32.86
CA GLN A 18 -46.16 -51.50 -33.36
C GLN A 18 -44.74 -50.92 -33.31
N MET A 19 -44.00 -51.03 -34.40
CA MET A 19 -42.68 -50.42 -34.55
C MET A 19 -42.84 -49.01 -35.14
N ARG A 20 -42.50 -47.98 -34.36
CA ARG A 20 -42.55 -46.58 -34.82
C ARG A 20 -41.13 -46.06 -34.97
N ALA A 21 -40.73 -45.80 -36.21
CA ALA A 21 -39.53 -45.05 -36.55
C ALA A 21 -39.96 -43.69 -37.09
N GLY A 22 -39.39 -42.61 -36.56
CA GLY A 22 -39.68 -41.24 -37.00
C GLY A 22 -38.39 -40.46 -37.18
N ILE A 23 -38.27 -39.77 -38.32
CA ILE A 23 -37.18 -38.84 -38.59
C ILE A 23 -37.74 -37.44 -38.39
N ARG A 24 -37.22 -36.69 -37.41
CA ARG A 24 -37.59 -35.29 -37.19
C ARG A 24 -36.51 -34.41 -37.81
N PHE A 25 -36.87 -33.70 -38.86
CA PHE A 25 -36.02 -32.69 -39.50
C PHE A 25 -36.61 -31.32 -39.24
N THR A 26 -35.89 -30.48 -38.48
CA THR A 26 -36.25 -29.08 -38.27
C THR A 26 -35.35 -28.23 -39.17
N ALA A 27 -35.91 -27.70 -40.27
CA ALA A 27 -35.21 -26.74 -41.11
C ALA A 27 -35.26 -25.34 -40.42
N PRO A 28 -34.11 -24.70 -40.13
CA PRO A 28 -34.08 -23.39 -39.50
C PRO A 28 -34.33 -22.30 -40.55
N LEU A 29 -35.59 -22.15 -40.96
CA LEU A 29 -36.02 -21.12 -41.92
C LEU A 29 -36.12 -19.72 -41.28
N ASP A 30 -36.28 -19.65 -39.95
CA ASP A 30 -36.24 -18.40 -39.18
C ASP A 30 -35.13 -18.49 -38.12
N GLN A 31 -34.09 -17.68 -38.29
CA GLN A 31 -32.89 -17.62 -37.42
C GLN A 31 -32.79 -16.29 -36.67
N ILE A 32 -33.89 -15.53 -36.57
CA ILE A 32 -33.87 -14.20 -35.94
C ILE A 32 -33.48 -14.29 -34.46
N THR A 33 -33.96 -15.32 -33.75
CA THR A 33 -33.64 -15.55 -32.33
C THR A 33 -32.17 -15.89 -32.13
N GLU A 34 -31.62 -16.77 -32.96
CA GLU A 34 -30.22 -17.18 -32.96
C GLU A 34 -29.31 -15.98 -33.27
N ARG A 35 -29.67 -15.17 -34.27
CA ARG A 35 -28.95 -13.94 -34.60
C ARG A 35 -28.97 -12.93 -33.46
N ASN A 36 -30.12 -12.75 -32.80
CA ASN A 36 -30.25 -11.86 -31.66
C ASN A 36 -29.40 -12.36 -30.48
N ASN A 37 -29.43 -13.66 -30.20
CA ASN A 37 -28.58 -14.29 -29.17
C ASN A 37 -27.09 -14.10 -29.47
N TYR A 38 -26.67 -14.29 -30.72
CA TYR A 38 -25.29 -14.04 -31.15
C TYR A 38 -24.90 -12.57 -30.99
N ARG A 39 -25.76 -11.62 -31.40
CA ARG A 39 -25.52 -10.18 -31.21
C ARG A 39 -25.40 -9.81 -29.73
N VAL A 40 -26.26 -10.37 -28.88
CA VAL A 40 -26.17 -10.17 -27.42
C VAL A 40 -24.86 -10.73 -26.87
N ALA A 41 -24.44 -11.92 -27.29
CA ALA A 41 -23.16 -12.50 -26.89
C ALA A 41 -21.97 -11.63 -27.33
N LEU A 42 -21.98 -11.11 -28.57
CA LEU A 42 -20.96 -10.20 -29.08
C LEU A 42 -20.91 -8.90 -28.27
N LEU A 43 -22.07 -8.29 -27.98
CA LEU A 43 -22.15 -7.09 -27.15
C LEU A 43 -21.63 -7.34 -25.73
N ARG A 44 -21.96 -8.49 -25.13
CA ARG A 44 -21.44 -8.90 -23.81
C ARG A 44 -19.92 -9.04 -23.84
N TYR A 45 -19.36 -9.70 -24.85
CA TYR A 45 -17.92 -9.80 -25.04
C TYR A 45 -17.25 -8.41 -25.15
N GLN A 46 -17.82 -7.52 -25.98
CA GLN A 46 -17.27 -6.16 -26.14
C GLN A 46 -17.39 -5.31 -24.87
N ARG A 47 -18.43 -5.52 -24.05
CA ARG A 47 -18.55 -4.90 -22.72
C ARG A 47 -17.50 -5.44 -21.75
N GLN A 48 -17.32 -6.76 -21.70
CA GLN A 48 -16.32 -7.39 -20.83
C GLN A 48 -14.90 -6.94 -21.20
N ARG A 49 -14.59 -6.84 -22.51
CA ARG A 49 -13.31 -6.33 -22.99
C ARG A 49 -13.06 -4.89 -22.56
N ARG A 50 -14.08 -4.02 -22.61
CA ARG A 50 -13.97 -2.64 -22.12
C ARG A 50 -13.81 -2.57 -20.60
N ALA A 51 -14.54 -3.39 -19.85
CA ALA A 51 -14.38 -3.48 -18.40
C ALA A 51 -12.96 -3.93 -18.01
N TYR A 52 -12.38 -4.87 -18.75
CA TYR A 52 -10.99 -5.29 -18.57
C TYR A 52 -10.01 -4.13 -18.84
N MET A 53 -10.13 -3.43 -19.97
CA MET A 53 -9.25 -2.29 -20.29
C MET A 53 -9.37 -1.17 -19.25
N GLN A 54 -10.59 -0.88 -18.80
CA GLN A 54 -10.82 0.10 -17.75
C GLN A 54 -10.14 -0.31 -16.43
N ALA A 55 -10.28 -1.57 -16.01
CA ALA A 55 -9.62 -2.07 -14.80
C ALA A 55 -8.08 -1.99 -14.91
N GLU A 56 -7.52 -2.28 -16.09
CA GLU A 56 -6.08 -2.12 -16.34
C GLU A 56 -5.63 -0.66 -16.21
N ASP A 57 -6.41 0.28 -16.77
CA ASP A 57 -6.13 1.72 -16.68
C ASP A 57 -6.28 2.27 -15.26
N GLU A 58 -7.26 1.79 -14.50
CA GLU A 58 -7.47 2.11 -13.08
C GLU A 58 -6.24 1.71 -12.26
N ILE A 59 -5.78 0.45 -12.38
CA ILE A 59 -4.58 -0.03 -11.68
C ILE A 59 -3.34 0.81 -12.07
N LYS A 60 -3.15 1.10 -13.36
CA LYS A 60 -2.05 1.96 -13.84
C LYS A 60 -2.13 3.37 -13.28
N GLN A 61 -3.33 3.91 -13.12
CA GLN A 61 -3.54 5.23 -12.55
C GLN A 61 -3.23 5.22 -11.06
N ASP A 62 -3.70 4.23 -10.32
CA ASP A 62 -3.49 4.09 -8.88
C ASP A 62 -2.01 4.00 -8.54
N VAL A 63 -1.25 3.15 -9.25
CA VAL A 63 0.21 3.04 -9.07
C VAL A 63 0.90 4.38 -9.36
N ARG A 64 0.50 5.10 -10.41
CA ARG A 64 1.07 6.44 -10.72
C ARG A 64 0.73 7.46 -9.65
N GLN A 65 -0.47 7.44 -9.10
CA GLN A 65 -0.86 8.33 -8.01
C GLN A 65 -0.06 8.03 -6.74
N ALA A 66 0.06 6.74 -6.38
CA ALA A 66 0.86 6.31 -5.25
C ALA A 66 2.33 6.75 -5.40
N TRP A 67 2.92 6.56 -6.59
CA TRP A 67 4.28 7.04 -6.88
C TRP A 67 4.43 8.56 -6.77
N ARG A 68 3.49 9.36 -7.28
CA ARG A 68 3.56 10.82 -7.08
C ARG A 68 3.44 11.19 -5.60
N GLN A 69 2.58 10.49 -4.87
CA GLN A 69 2.38 10.71 -3.45
C GLN A 69 3.65 10.42 -2.64
N ILE A 70 4.42 9.36 -2.96
CA ILE A 70 5.68 9.06 -2.25
C ILE A 70 6.72 10.18 -2.42
N ILE A 71 6.77 10.81 -3.60
CA ILE A 71 7.67 11.94 -3.88
C ILE A 71 7.28 13.16 -3.02
N VAL A 72 5.98 13.46 -2.92
CA VAL A 72 5.47 14.55 -2.09
C VAL A 72 5.75 14.28 -0.61
N LEU A 73 5.50 13.06 -0.14
CA LEU A 73 5.77 12.65 1.24
C LEU A 73 7.25 12.80 1.58
N ARG A 74 8.16 12.43 0.67
CA ARG A 74 9.61 12.67 0.85
C ARG A 74 9.94 14.15 1.10
N LYS A 75 9.36 15.06 0.32
CA LYS A 75 9.59 16.50 0.51
C LYS A 75 9.00 17.02 1.82
N ASN A 76 7.84 16.50 2.21
CA ASN A 76 7.25 16.85 3.49
C ASN A 76 8.06 16.30 4.68
N PHE A 77 8.70 15.13 4.53
CA PHE A 77 9.63 14.59 5.53
C PHE A 77 10.86 15.49 5.71
N GLU A 78 11.45 15.96 4.60
CA GLU A 78 12.56 16.92 4.65
C GLU A 78 12.16 18.22 5.37
N THR A 79 10.95 18.73 5.10
CA THR A 79 10.39 19.93 5.74
C THR A 79 10.13 19.72 7.24
N THR A 80 9.46 18.63 7.63
CA THR A 80 9.17 18.33 9.04
C THR A 80 10.44 18.10 9.85
N ARG A 81 11.47 17.47 9.24
CA ARG A 81 12.80 17.34 9.86
C ARG A 81 13.45 18.70 10.13
N ARG A 82 13.34 19.65 9.19
CA ARG A 82 13.83 21.03 9.40
C ARG A 82 13.02 21.74 10.48
N ALA A 83 11.70 21.52 10.54
CA ALA A 83 10.84 22.10 11.56
C ALA A 83 11.22 21.65 12.99
N VAL A 84 11.58 20.37 13.17
CA VAL A 84 12.09 19.87 14.47
C VAL A 84 13.37 20.60 14.87
N ARG A 85 14.32 20.79 13.94
CA ARG A 85 15.56 21.55 14.23
C ARG A 85 15.25 23.00 14.59
N LEU A 86 14.35 23.65 13.87
CA LEU A 86 13.95 25.02 14.17
C LEU A 86 13.29 25.12 15.55
N ALA A 87 12.44 24.17 15.91
CA ALA A 87 11.81 24.12 17.23
C ALA A 87 12.84 23.92 18.36
N ALA A 88 13.89 23.13 18.12
CA ALA A 88 15.01 23.01 19.06
C ALA A 88 15.75 24.35 19.24
N LEU A 89 16.05 25.07 18.15
CA LEU A 89 16.67 26.40 18.23
C LEU A 89 15.78 27.42 18.97
N GLN A 90 14.47 27.36 18.79
CA GLN A 90 13.52 28.20 19.54
C GLN A 90 13.53 27.88 21.04
N TYR A 91 13.64 26.60 21.40
CA TYR A 91 13.80 26.18 22.79
C TYR A 91 15.10 26.72 23.38
N ASP A 92 16.22 26.60 22.68
CA ASP A 92 17.50 27.13 23.13
C ASP A 92 17.42 28.66 23.35
N SER A 93 16.78 29.39 22.43
CA SER A 93 16.54 30.83 22.59
C SER A 93 15.67 31.15 23.80
N ALA A 94 14.59 30.40 24.03
CA ALA A 94 13.68 30.62 25.14
C ALA A 94 14.36 30.33 26.49
N VAL A 95 15.21 29.30 26.54
CA VAL A 95 16.03 28.98 27.71
C VAL A 95 17.02 30.10 28.01
N ASN A 96 17.70 30.63 26.99
CA ASN A 96 18.62 31.75 27.15
C ASN A 96 17.92 33.02 27.65
N GLU A 97 16.72 33.32 27.14
CA GLU A 97 15.91 34.45 27.60
C GLU A 97 15.45 34.28 29.07
N ALA A 98 15.08 33.05 29.45
CA ALA A 98 14.68 32.74 30.83
C ALA A 98 15.86 32.81 31.82
N ASN A 99 17.07 32.48 31.37
CA ASN A 99 18.29 32.51 32.18
C ASN A 99 18.99 33.88 32.18
N ALA A 100 18.57 34.82 31.33
CA ALA A 100 19.16 36.15 31.28
C ALA A 100 18.93 36.91 32.60
N PRO A 101 19.95 37.59 33.16
CA PRO A 101 19.80 38.33 34.40
C PRO A 101 18.74 39.42 34.25
N ALA A 102 17.80 39.48 35.19
CA ALA A 102 16.73 40.48 35.19
C ALA A 102 17.35 41.89 35.23
N GLY A 103 17.34 42.59 34.10
CA GLY A 103 17.71 44.00 34.05
C GLY A 103 16.84 44.80 35.03
N GLN A 104 17.47 45.65 35.85
CA GLN A 104 16.78 46.56 36.77
C GLN A 104 15.72 47.36 35.98
N GLY A 105 14.44 47.03 36.17
CA GLY A 105 13.31 47.74 35.55
C GLY A 105 12.19 46.86 34.97
N GLN A 106 12.41 45.56 34.74
CA GLN A 106 11.42 44.69 34.09
C GLN A 106 10.59 43.88 35.10
N GLY A 107 9.78 44.58 35.91
CA GLY A 107 8.87 43.97 36.90
C GLY A 107 7.74 43.11 36.31
N GLY A 108 7.55 43.09 34.99
CA GLY A 108 6.51 42.30 34.30
C GLY A 108 7.01 41.14 33.42
N GLY A 109 8.33 40.96 33.26
CA GLY A 109 8.92 40.07 32.23
C GLY A 109 8.93 38.57 32.55
N ARG A 110 8.91 38.17 33.83
CA ARG A 110 9.01 36.76 34.25
C ARG A 110 7.86 35.88 33.77
N GLY A 111 6.64 36.41 33.71
CA GLY A 111 5.49 35.68 33.20
C GLY A 111 5.60 35.42 31.69
N LEU A 112 6.14 36.37 30.93
CA LEU A 112 6.35 36.23 29.48
C LEU A 112 7.43 35.18 29.17
N GLN A 113 8.53 35.16 29.95
CA GLN A 113 9.62 34.18 29.82
C GLN A 113 9.16 32.72 30.05
N GLY A 114 8.35 32.48 31.09
CA GLY A 114 7.79 31.16 31.36
C GLY A 114 6.84 30.68 30.24
N ASN A 115 6.03 31.58 29.68
CA ASN A 115 5.17 31.27 28.54
C ASN A 115 5.97 30.99 27.26
N ASN A 116 7.06 31.71 27.01
CA ASN A 116 7.94 31.46 25.85
C ASN A 116 8.54 30.05 25.88
N LEU A 117 8.98 29.59 27.06
CA LEU A 117 9.50 28.24 27.24
C LEU A 117 8.41 27.17 27.01
N LEU A 118 7.22 27.35 27.58
CA LEU A 118 6.08 26.43 27.37
C LEU A 118 5.67 26.36 25.88
N ASN A 119 5.70 27.50 25.19
CA ASN A 119 5.44 27.57 23.76
C ASN A 119 6.50 26.80 22.95
N ALA A 120 7.78 26.93 23.30
CA ALA A 120 8.87 26.23 22.64
C ALA A 120 8.81 24.70 22.86
N LEU A 121 8.54 24.25 24.09
CA LEU A 121 8.31 22.82 24.40
C LEU A 121 7.14 22.26 23.58
N SER A 122 6.04 23.01 23.53
CA SER A 122 4.87 22.62 22.74
C SER A 122 5.19 22.58 21.23
N ALA A 123 6.05 23.48 20.73
CA ALA A 123 6.48 23.49 19.33
C ALA A 123 7.32 22.26 18.98
N ILE A 124 8.25 21.84 19.85
CA ILE A 124 9.04 20.61 19.66
C ILE A 124 8.12 19.39 19.58
N LEU A 125 7.21 19.23 20.54
CA LEU A 125 6.31 18.08 20.57
C LEU A 125 5.44 18.01 19.30
N ARG A 126 4.89 19.15 18.87
CA ARG A 126 4.12 19.22 17.61
C ARG A 126 4.98 18.87 16.40
N ALA A 127 6.22 19.38 16.32
CA ALA A 127 7.13 19.12 15.22
C ALA A 127 7.55 17.63 15.17
N GLN A 128 7.81 17.01 16.32
CA GLN A 128 8.12 15.58 16.41
C GLN A 128 6.94 14.71 15.98
N ASN A 129 5.73 15.02 16.47
CA ASN A 129 4.52 14.31 16.07
C ASN A 129 4.26 14.43 14.56
N ALA A 130 4.45 15.63 13.99
CA ALA A 130 4.32 15.84 12.55
C ALA A 130 5.36 15.04 11.76
N LEU A 131 6.61 14.94 12.24
CA LEU A 131 7.66 14.13 11.62
C LEU A 131 7.29 12.64 11.63
N ILE A 132 6.83 12.10 12.76
CA ILE A 132 6.44 10.70 12.91
C ILE A 132 5.25 10.37 12.01
N GLN A 133 4.23 11.23 11.97
CA GLN A 133 3.07 11.07 11.09
C GLN A 133 3.49 11.08 9.62
N ASN A 134 4.37 12.01 9.24
CA ASN A 134 4.86 12.09 7.87
C ASN A 134 5.62 10.83 7.45
N TRP A 135 6.51 10.36 8.32
CA TRP A 135 7.28 9.13 8.12
C TRP A 135 6.36 7.92 8.02
N THR A 136 5.36 7.81 8.89
CA THR A 136 4.37 6.71 8.86
C THR A 136 3.60 6.71 7.54
N ASN A 137 3.14 7.88 7.08
CA ASN A 137 2.43 8.01 5.81
C ASN A 137 3.32 7.63 4.62
N TYR A 138 4.59 8.04 4.64
CA TYR A 138 5.58 7.64 3.64
C TYR A 138 5.71 6.12 3.59
N GLU A 139 5.84 5.47 4.75
CA GLU A 139 6.03 4.03 4.83
C GLU A 139 4.80 3.25 4.37
N GLN A 140 3.60 3.66 4.80
CA GLN A 140 2.34 3.07 4.32
C GLN A 140 2.21 3.17 2.81
N ASN A 141 2.54 4.33 2.22
CA ASN A 141 2.49 4.51 0.78
C ASN A 141 3.49 3.60 0.06
N ARG A 142 4.71 3.48 0.59
CA ARG A 142 5.75 2.57 0.08
C ARG A 142 5.27 1.13 0.08
N LEU A 143 4.73 0.65 1.20
CA LEU A 143 4.16 -0.69 1.32
C LEU A 143 3.04 -0.94 0.31
N ASN A 144 2.13 0.01 0.16
CA ASN A 144 1.04 -0.09 -0.82
C ASN A 144 1.57 -0.22 -2.25
N ILE A 145 2.58 0.57 -2.64
CA ILE A 145 3.19 0.47 -3.98
C ILE A 145 3.75 -0.94 -4.22
N TYR A 146 4.53 -1.48 -3.28
CA TYR A 146 5.11 -2.82 -3.42
C TYR A 146 4.04 -3.93 -3.46
N ARG A 147 2.98 -3.79 -2.67
CA ARG A 147 1.85 -4.71 -2.65
C ARG A 147 1.08 -4.67 -3.97
N ASP A 148 0.75 -3.47 -4.45
CA ASP A 148 -0.08 -3.26 -5.64
C ASP A 148 0.67 -3.64 -6.92
N MET A 149 1.99 -3.49 -6.95
CA MET A 149 2.85 -4.01 -8.02
C MET A 149 3.12 -5.52 -7.91
N GLY A 150 2.70 -6.19 -6.82
CA GLY A 150 2.93 -7.62 -6.60
C GLY A 150 4.41 -8.01 -6.41
N THR A 151 5.28 -7.04 -6.09
CA THR A 151 6.73 -7.26 -5.94
C THR A 151 7.15 -7.45 -4.48
N MET A 152 6.21 -7.32 -3.54
CA MET A 152 6.43 -7.54 -2.12
C MET A 152 6.77 -9.00 -1.82
N LYS A 153 7.97 -9.23 -1.26
CA LYS A 153 8.40 -10.56 -0.80
C LYS A 153 8.24 -10.64 0.72
N VAL A 154 7.25 -11.39 1.19
CA VAL A 154 7.03 -11.62 2.62
C VAL A 154 7.73 -12.92 3.02
N GLY A 155 8.46 -12.91 4.14
CA GLY A 155 9.11 -14.11 4.66
C GLY A 155 8.15 -15.02 5.44
N PRO A 156 8.62 -16.20 5.88
CA PRO A 156 7.82 -17.17 6.64
C PRO A 156 7.30 -16.61 7.99
N ASP A 157 7.99 -15.61 8.50
CA ASP A 157 7.70 -14.83 9.71
C ASP A 157 6.59 -13.77 9.53
N GLY A 158 6.07 -13.62 8.31
CA GLY A 158 5.05 -12.61 8.00
C GLY A 158 5.61 -11.19 7.87
N LEU A 159 6.92 -11.02 8.02
CA LEU A 159 7.60 -9.73 7.86
C LEU A 159 8.07 -9.54 6.41
N TRP A 160 7.91 -8.32 5.92
CA TRP A 160 8.40 -7.95 4.60
C TRP A 160 9.93 -8.07 4.54
N ASN A 161 10.45 -8.71 3.49
CA ASN A 161 11.88 -8.87 3.23
C ASN A 161 12.49 -7.57 2.67
N ASP A 162 12.52 -6.55 3.52
CA ASP A 162 13.16 -5.27 3.29
C ASP A 162 14.27 -5.06 4.33
N PRO A 163 15.41 -4.45 3.95
CA PRO A 163 16.53 -4.25 4.88
C PRO A 163 16.14 -3.54 6.17
N PHE A 164 15.19 -2.59 6.12
CA PHE A 164 14.76 -1.85 7.30
C PHE A 164 14.07 -2.74 8.33
N TYR A 165 13.10 -3.54 7.90
CA TYR A 165 12.34 -4.41 8.80
C TYR A 165 13.17 -5.60 9.28
N ARG A 166 14.01 -6.18 8.41
CA ARG A 166 14.90 -7.31 8.75
C ARG A 166 15.99 -6.92 9.74
N ASN A 167 16.50 -5.69 9.66
CA ASN A 167 17.56 -5.23 10.56
C ASN A 167 17.03 -4.81 11.94
N GLN A 168 15.72 -4.53 12.09
CA GLN A 168 15.14 -4.22 13.40
C GLN A 168 15.04 -5.43 14.31
N ASP A 169 14.69 -6.60 13.78
CA ASP A 169 14.64 -7.83 14.57
C ASP A 169 16.03 -8.15 15.16
N ASN A 170 17.08 -7.93 14.38
CA ASN A 170 18.47 -8.08 14.81
C ASN A 170 18.96 -6.96 15.76
N ALA A 171 18.27 -5.81 15.81
CA ALA A 171 18.63 -4.66 16.65
C ALA A 171 18.01 -4.71 18.05
N SER A 172 17.19 -5.72 18.35
CA SER A 172 16.58 -5.92 19.67
C SER A 172 17.60 -6.19 20.79
N ASP A 173 18.89 -6.37 20.45
CA ASP A 173 20.01 -6.49 21.40
C ASP A 173 20.69 -5.15 21.79
N GLU A 174 20.37 -4.02 21.15
CA GLU A 174 20.84 -2.67 21.55
C GLU A 174 19.70 -1.81 22.13
N PRO A 175 19.95 -0.98 23.17
CA PRO A 175 18.91 -0.13 23.75
C PRO A 175 18.34 0.80 22.68
N ALA A 176 17.01 0.78 22.56
CA ALA A 176 16.20 1.43 21.52
C ALA A 176 16.48 2.94 21.41
N GLN A 177 17.54 3.31 20.69
CA GLN A 177 17.65 4.62 20.09
C GLN A 177 16.61 4.64 18.97
N ILE A 178 15.61 5.52 19.08
CA ILE A 178 14.70 5.82 17.98
C ILE A 178 15.52 6.53 16.88
N ARG A 179 16.31 5.75 16.15
CA ARG A 179 16.93 6.15 14.90
C ARG A 179 15.79 6.09 13.89
N LEU A 180 15.01 7.18 13.79
CA LEU A 180 14.20 7.43 12.59
C LEU A 180 15.20 7.59 11.45
N GLN A 181 15.68 6.46 10.94
CA GLN A 181 16.61 6.41 9.84
C GLN A 181 15.94 7.15 8.69
N SER A 182 16.68 8.11 8.13
CA SER A 182 16.28 8.75 6.89
C SER A 182 15.89 7.65 5.90
N PRO A 183 14.77 7.79 5.16
CA PRO A 183 14.36 6.81 4.16
C PRO A 183 15.57 6.40 3.33
N SER A 184 16.00 5.14 3.45
CA SER A 184 17.17 4.66 2.72
C SER A 184 16.79 4.58 1.24
N LEU A 185 17.44 5.39 0.42
CA LEU A 185 17.13 5.54 -1.01
C LEU A 185 17.96 4.63 -1.92
N ASP A 186 18.87 3.81 -1.39
CA ASP A 186 19.87 3.07 -2.19
C ASP A 186 19.26 2.17 -3.28
N ARG A 187 17.98 1.81 -3.22
CA ARG A 187 17.38 0.83 -4.13
C ARG A 187 16.54 1.40 -5.28
N PHE A 188 16.08 2.64 -5.20
CA PHE A 188 15.17 3.21 -6.22
C PHE A 188 15.85 4.15 -7.22
N ASP A 189 17.05 4.65 -6.91
CA ASP A 189 17.87 5.42 -7.86
C ASP A 189 18.69 4.51 -8.80
N ALA A 190 18.58 3.18 -8.66
CA ALA A 190 19.13 2.23 -9.62
C ALA A 190 18.30 2.26 -10.90
N VAL A 191 18.68 3.14 -11.84
CA VAL A 191 18.34 3.00 -13.25
C VAL A 191 18.78 1.59 -13.68
N PRO A 192 17.89 0.74 -14.22
CA PRO A 192 18.29 -0.57 -14.70
C PRO A 192 19.07 -0.38 -16.01
N GLY A 193 20.38 -0.20 -15.90
CA GLY A 193 21.26 -0.07 -17.06
C GLY A 193 22.43 0.87 -16.87
N ASP A 194 23.24 0.70 -15.83
CA ASP A 194 24.68 0.93 -16.00
C ASP A 194 25.47 0.05 -15.03
N GLY A 195 26.32 -0.81 -15.59
CA GLY A 195 27.17 -1.71 -14.84
C GLY A 195 28.37 -0.94 -14.34
N GLY A 196 28.31 -0.39 -13.13
CA GLY A 196 29.43 0.30 -12.51
C GLY A 196 29.42 0.13 -11.00
N GLY A 197 30.24 -0.80 -10.50
CA GLY A 197 30.43 -1.00 -9.07
C GLY A 197 30.98 0.27 -8.41
N GLY A 198 30.31 0.71 -7.35
CA GLY A 198 30.77 1.77 -6.47
C GLY A 198 30.30 1.50 -5.06
N HIS A 199 31.17 0.90 -4.25
CA HIS A 199 30.99 0.83 -2.80
C HIS A 199 30.88 2.27 -2.26
N VAL A 200 29.70 2.65 -1.75
CA VAL A 200 29.56 3.88 -0.98
C VAL A 200 29.55 3.50 0.49
N GLU A 201 30.69 3.72 1.12
CA GLU A 201 30.93 3.61 2.55
C GLU A 201 29.92 4.48 3.32
N ARG A 202 29.22 3.85 4.26
CA ARG A 202 28.17 4.49 5.06
C ARG A 202 28.80 5.34 6.15
N VAL A 203 28.85 6.66 5.95
CA VAL A 203 29.08 7.58 7.07
C VAL A 203 27.82 7.62 7.94
N GLY A 204 27.84 6.84 9.01
CA GLY A 204 26.85 6.90 10.08
C GLY A 204 26.91 8.26 10.77
N VAL A 205 25.87 9.07 10.61
CA VAL A 205 25.68 10.28 11.43
C VAL A 205 25.09 9.84 12.77
N ALA A 206 25.95 9.32 13.63
CA ALA A 206 25.65 8.97 15.01
C ALA A 206 26.80 9.44 15.90
N GLN A 207 26.98 10.76 16.01
CA GLN A 207 27.70 11.40 17.12
C GLN A 207 27.55 12.90 16.96
N LEU A 208 26.92 13.54 17.95
CA LEU A 208 27.21 14.90 18.43
C LEU A 208 26.13 15.31 19.44
N ILE A 209 25.93 14.53 20.50
CA ILE A 209 25.52 15.05 21.82
C ILE A 209 26.15 14.12 22.88
N GLY A 210 27.04 14.68 23.68
CA GLY A 210 27.51 14.08 24.93
C GLY A 210 28.98 13.64 24.93
N THR A 211 29.85 14.53 25.41
CA THR A 211 30.82 14.33 26.52
C THR A 211 31.83 15.49 26.51
N GLY A 212 31.95 16.21 27.62
CA GLY A 212 33.01 17.20 27.81
C GLY A 212 32.70 18.24 28.89
N GLU A 213 32.86 17.80 30.14
CA GLU A 213 33.20 18.56 31.38
C GLU A 213 32.33 19.74 31.84
#